data_AF-A0A7S1UVW2-F1
#
_entry.id   AF-A0A7S1UVW2-F1
#
_cell.length_a   1.000
_cell.length_b   1.000
_cell.length_c   1.000
_cell.angle_alpha   90.00
_cell.angle_beta   90.00
_cell.angle_gamma   90.00
#
_symmetry.space_group_name_H-M   'P 1'
#
loop_
_entity.id
_entity.type
_entity.pdbx_description
1 polymer ?
#
loop_
_entity_poly.entity_id
_entity_poly.type
_entity_poly.pdbx_seq_one_letter_code
_entity_poly.pdbx_strand_id
1 'polypeptide(L)'
;IILHDPNFRVEVLFNKTSTEEEDDISRSSVELDMVYSGDAAYLEKLVKVVGKMEKRTGLVSDVRSITGGLYVKDPNWEATYYMPEDYEPRAPLEQYMSQQPMGMQVVNQLEPVSGKTKKLGLSPEFLKTALKDTFSDIDSISYHEARDMAQAEFHVGSGMGDGCVVIALWPGGSCVALWDGKRHVDLNLFSYLESETFVKEVEDKFKAQFSVKVDTSLRDIQPRGYGRVVNFLADIGSRSLPHWAKFKDESE
;
A
#
# COMPACT_ATOMS: atom_id res chain seq x y z
N ILE A 1 19.43 2.75 -37.70
CA ILE A 1 19.24 4.17 -37.31
C ILE A 1 17.78 4.49 -37.61
N ILE A 2 17.00 4.84 -36.59
CA ILE A 2 15.58 5.22 -36.74
C ILE A 2 15.59 6.73 -36.99
N LEU A 3 15.10 7.17 -38.17
CA LEU A 3 15.21 8.57 -38.59
C LEU A 3 13.89 9.33 -38.51
N HIS A 4 12.75 8.63 -38.53
CA HIS A 4 11.42 9.24 -38.64
C HIS A 4 10.35 8.51 -37.81
N ASP A 5 9.41 9.26 -37.24
CA ASP A 5 8.20 8.69 -36.64
C ASP A 5 7.05 8.67 -37.68
N PRO A 6 6.06 7.76 -37.56
CA PRO A 6 6.03 6.62 -36.62
C PRO A 6 7.05 5.55 -36.98
N ASN A 7 7.57 4.86 -35.96
CA ASN A 7 8.44 3.70 -36.11
C ASN A 7 7.68 2.42 -35.73
N PHE A 8 7.76 1.41 -36.59
CA PHE A 8 7.14 0.11 -36.42
C PHE A 8 8.22 -0.98 -36.44
N ARG A 9 8.14 -1.89 -35.47
CA ARG A 9 8.80 -3.19 -35.52
C ARG A 9 7.74 -4.26 -35.62
N VAL A 10 7.85 -5.11 -36.62
CA VAL A 10 6.87 -6.16 -36.90
C VAL A 10 7.57 -7.49 -37.04
N GLU A 11 7.02 -8.50 -36.39
CA GLU A 11 7.49 -9.89 -36.45
C GLU A 11 6.38 -10.71 -37.13
N VAL A 12 6.69 -11.26 -38.30
CA VAL A 12 5.77 -12.07 -39.10
C VAL A 12 6.34 -13.47 -39.27
N LEU A 13 5.58 -14.48 -38.88
CA LEU A 13 5.91 -15.87 -39.10
C LEU A 13 5.13 -16.42 -40.29
N PHE A 14 5.81 -17.01 -41.26
CA PHE A 14 5.18 -17.72 -42.37
C PHE A 14 5.33 -19.23 -42.17
N ASN A 15 4.20 -19.94 -42.15
CA ASN A 15 4.13 -21.38 -41.96
C ASN A 15 3.46 -22.06 -43.15
N LYS A 16 3.90 -23.29 -43.48
CA LYS A 16 3.18 -24.14 -44.43
C LYS A 16 1.91 -24.69 -43.75
N THR A 17 0.75 -24.55 -44.38
CA THR A 17 -0.48 -25.18 -43.89
C THR A 17 -0.36 -26.70 -44.04
N SER A 18 -0.19 -27.40 -42.91
CA SER A 18 -0.20 -28.87 -42.85
C SER A 18 -1.63 -29.34 -43.05
N THR A 19 -2.05 -29.46 -44.31
CA THR A 19 -3.37 -30.03 -44.65
C THR A 19 -3.27 -31.50 -45.02
N GLU A 20 -2.09 -32.12 -44.93
CA GLU A 20 -1.92 -33.54 -45.19
C GLU A 20 -1.14 -34.16 -44.03
N GLU A 21 -1.79 -35.13 -43.36
CA GLU A 21 -1.20 -36.03 -42.38
C GLU A 21 -0.13 -36.85 -43.08
N GLU A 22 1.13 -36.40 -43.09
CA GLU A 22 2.25 -37.27 -43.43
C GLU A 22 3.55 -36.78 -42.76
N ASP A 23 4.05 -37.68 -41.92
CA ASP A 23 5.32 -37.81 -41.22
C ASP A 23 6.43 -36.77 -41.47
N ASP A 24 6.77 -36.07 -40.38
CA ASP A 24 8.13 -35.77 -39.89
C ASP A 24 9.24 -35.44 -40.91
N ILE A 25 9.00 -34.46 -41.81
CA ILE A 25 10.06 -33.81 -42.57
C ILE A 25 9.86 -32.29 -42.54
N SER A 26 10.68 -31.64 -41.70
CA SER A 26 10.93 -30.19 -41.57
C SER A 26 9.74 -29.26 -41.84
N ARG A 27 9.10 -28.79 -40.77
CA ARG A 27 8.24 -27.60 -40.82
C ARG A 27 9.08 -26.42 -41.32
N SER A 28 9.01 -26.14 -42.62
CA SER A 28 9.63 -24.96 -43.21
C SER A 28 8.84 -23.75 -42.71
N SER A 29 9.36 -23.12 -41.68
CA SER A 29 8.88 -21.83 -41.19
C SER A 29 9.90 -20.75 -41.56
N VAL A 30 9.40 -19.59 -41.95
CA VAL A 30 10.22 -18.42 -42.24
C VAL A 30 9.76 -17.31 -41.34
N GLU A 31 10.64 -16.87 -40.47
CA GLU A 31 10.41 -15.70 -39.62
C GLU A 31 10.99 -14.47 -40.31
N LEU A 32 10.20 -13.40 -40.35
CA LEU A 32 10.55 -12.14 -40.97
C LEU A 32 10.33 -11.01 -39.96
N ASP A 33 11.46 -10.41 -39.55
CA ASP A 33 11.46 -9.20 -38.75
C ASP A 33 11.63 -7.97 -39.65
N MET A 34 10.71 -7.03 -39.52
CA MET A 34 10.71 -5.78 -40.29
C MET A 34 10.75 -4.59 -39.34
N VAL A 35 11.64 -3.64 -39.64
CA VAL A 35 11.66 -2.32 -39.02
C VAL A 35 11.36 -1.29 -40.10
N TYR A 36 10.36 -0.44 -39.84
CA TYR A 36 9.91 0.57 -40.78
C TYR A 36 9.69 1.90 -40.06
N SER A 37 10.11 3.01 -40.66
CA SER A 37 9.95 4.37 -40.10
C SER A 37 9.41 5.36 -41.12
N GLY A 38 8.63 6.34 -40.65
CA GLY A 38 8.22 7.53 -41.43
C GLY A 38 6.97 7.39 -42.32
N ASP A 39 6.15 6.37 -42.12
CA ASP A 39 4.90 6.20 -42.88
C ASP A 39 3.74 5.77 -41.99
N ALA A 40 2.76 6.65 -41.82
CA ALA A 40 1.55 6.34 -41.07
C ALA A 40 0.70 5.24 -41.72
N ALA A 41 0.83 5.03 -43.05
CA ALA A 41 0.11 3.99 -43.78
C ALA A 41 0.86 2.64 -43.80
N TYR A 42 1.90 2.47 -42.99
CA TYR A 42 2.72 1.26 -42.98
C TYR A 42 1.90 -0.01 -42.72
N LEU A 43 0.94 0.01 -41.78
CA LEU A 43 0.12 -1.18 -41.49
C LEU A 43 -0.70 -1.65 -42.70
N GLU A 44 -1.25 -0.73 -43.50
CA GLU A 44 -1.93 -1.08 -44.74
C GLU A 44 -0.97 -1.68 -45.78
N LYS A 45 0.25 -1.14 -45.85
CA LYS A 45 1.30 -1.66 -46.75
C LYS A 45 1.79 -3.03 -46.30
N LEU A 46 1.94 -3.26 -45.00
CA LEU A 46 2.29 -4.53 -44.40
C LEU A 46 1.27 -5.60 -44.80
N VAL A 47 -0.03 -5.35 -44.62
CA VAL A 47 -1.10 -6.28 -45.02
C VAL A 47 -1.00 -6.62 -46.51
N LYS A 48 -0.76 -5.62 -47.37
CA LYS A 48 -0.59 -5.84 -48.82
C LYS A 48 0.66 -6.65 -49.16
N VAL A 49 1.77 -6.44 -48.45
CA VAL A 49 3.03 -7.17 -48.65
C VAL A 49 2.87 -8.62 -48.20
N VAL A 50 2.37 -8.83 -46.98
CA VAL A 50 2.13 -10.16 -46.40
C VAL A 50 1.20 -10.96 -47.29
N GLY A 51 0.04 -10.41 -47.70
CA GLY A 51 -0.88 -11.10 -48.60
C GLY A 51 -0.32 -11.37 -50.01
N LYS A 52 0.63 -10.56 -50.50
CA LYS A 52 1.37 -10.86 -51.74
C LYS A 52 2.37 -11.99 -51.55
N MET A 53 3.00 -12.10 -50.38
CA MET A 53 3.92 -13.20 -50.05
C MET A 53 3.15 -14.51 -49.95
N GLU A 54 2.06 -14.55 -49.20
CA GLU A 54 1.21 -15.75 -49.08
C GLU A 54 0.76 -16.28 -50.45
N LYS A 55 0.27 -15.39 -51.34
CA LYS A 55 -0.13 -15.76 -52.71
C LYS A 55 1.01 -16.31 -53.57
N ARG A 56 2.25 -15.90 -53.32
CA ARG A 56 3.42 -16.31 -54.13
C ARG A 56 4.06 -17.59 -53.61
N THR A 57 4.10 -17.77 -52.30
CA THR A 57 4.80 -18.90 -51.66
C THR A 57 3.87 -20.04 -51.28
N GLY A 58 2.56 -19.79 -51.18
CA GLY A 58 1.60 -20.74 -50.62
C GLY A 58 1.73 -20.93 -49.11
N LEU A 59 2.54 -20.11 -48.42
CA LEU A 59 2.63 -20.09 -46.96
C LEU A 59 1.50 -19.24 -46.38
N VAL A 60 1.10 -19.54 -45.15
CA VAL A 60 0.18 -18.72 -44.35
C VAL A 60 0.98 -17.90 -43.36
N SER A 61 0.66 -16.61 -43.27
CA SER A 61 1.30 -15.67 -42.36
C SER A 61 0.58 -15.58 -41.02
N ASP A 62 1.36 -15.31 -39.98
CA ASP A 62 0.91 -15.01 -38.63
C ASP A 62 1.71 -13.80 -38.12
N VAL A 63 1.03 -12.67 -37.92
CA VAL A 63 1.65 -11.45 -37.41
C VAL A 63 1.66 -11.53 -35.88
N ARG A 64 2.80 -11.88 -35.31
CA ARG A 64 2.94 -12.18 -33.88
C ARG A 64 3.02 -10.93 -33.01
N SER A 65 3.75 -9.93 -33.49
CA SER A 65 4.01 -8.71 -32.73
C SER A 65 4.09 -7.50 -33.66
N ILE A 66 3.43 -6.43 -33.25
CA ILE A 66 3.59 -5.09 -33.82
C ILE A 66 3.91 -4.19 -32.64
N THR A 67 5.15 -3.70 -32.58
CA THR A 67 5.61 -2.78 -31.54
C THR A 67 5.90 -1.41 -32.15
N GLY A 68 5.49 -0.35 -31.47
CA GLY A 68 5.63 1.03 -31.96
C GLY A 68 4.42 1.52 -32.75
N GLY A 69 4.52 2.72 -33.33
CA GLY A 69 3.46 3.34 -34.13
C GLY A 69 2.15 3.70 -33.42
N LEU A 70 2.02 3.40 -32.12
CA LEU A 70 0.83 3.71 -31.30
C LEU A 70 0.68 5.21 -31.01
N TYR A 71 1.80 5.91 -30.91
CA TYR A 71 1.83 7.35 -30.64
C TYR A 71 2.57 8.03 -31.77
N VAL A 72 1.83 8.75 -32.62
CA VAL A 72 2.44 9.73 -33.51
C VAL A 72 2.80 10.90 -32.61
N LYS A 73 4.10 11.18 -32.46
CA LYS A 73 4.54 12.42 -31.82
C LYS A 73 3.97 13.57 -32.65
N ASP A 74 2.98 14.27 -32.12
CA ASP A 74 2.55 15.52 -32.73
C ASP A 74 3.74 16.50 -32.60
N PRO A 75 4.33 16.95 -33.72
CA PRO A 75 5.48 17.87 -33.67
C PRO A 75 5.11 19.22 -33.04
N ASN A 76 3.83 19.54 -32.95
CA ASN A 76 3.30 20.74 -32.30
C ASN A 76 2.83 20.48 -30.87
N TRP A 77 2.96 19.26 -30.35
CA TRP A 77 2.64 18.98 -28.95
C TRP A 77 3.70 19.61 -28.05
N GLU A 78 3.33 20.73 -27.46
CA GLU A 78 4.08 21.34 -26.37
C GLU A 78 3.52 20.81 -25.05
N ALA A 79 4.31 20.01 -24.33
CA ALA A 79 3.93 19.54 -23.01
C ALA A 79 3.71 20.76 -22.10
N THR A 80 2.48 20.98 -21.64
CA THR A 80 2.22 21.94 -20.58
C THR A 80 2.66 21.33 -19.26
N TYR A 81 3.65 21.94 -18.63
CA TYR A 81 4.08 21.56 -17.29
C TYR A 81 3.33 22.44 -16.30
N TYR A 82 2.52 21.81 -15.46
CA TYR A 82 1.86 22.51 -14.36
C TYR A 82 2.80 22.54 -13.16
N MET A 83 3.23 23.73 -12.80
CA MET A 83 4.02 23.99 -11.59
C MET A 83 3.09 24.15 -10.39
N PRO A 84 3.56 23.93 -9.14
CA PRO A 84 2.76 24.15 -7.94
C PRO A 84 2.06 25.53 -7.91
N GLU A 85 2.69 26.55 -8.49
CA GLU A 85 2.16 27.93 -8.58
C GLU A 85 0.99 28.08 -9.55
N ASP A 86 0.72 27.09 -10.41
CA ASP A 86 -0.42 27.05 -11.32
C ASP A 86 -1.70 26.53 -10.64
N TYR A 87 -1.58 25.98 -9.43
CA TYR A 87 -2.71 25.48 -8.63
C TYR A 87 -3.17 26.52 -7.61
N GLU A 88 -4.48 26.63 -7.37
CA GLU A 88 -5.02 27.48 -6.33
C GLU A 88 -4.77 26.86 -4.93
N PRO A 89 -3.98 27.50 -4.04
CA PRO A 89 -3.61 26.89 -2.78
C PRO A 89 -4.67 27.05 -1.68
N ARG A 90 -5.74 27.83 -1.90
CA ARG A 90 -6.73 28.18 -0.85
C ARG A 90 -7.45 26.97 -0.28
N ALA A 91 -8.08 26.15 -1.13
CA ALA A 91 -8.83 24.98 -0.65
C ALA A 91 -7.93 23.93 0.05
N PRO A 92 -6.74 23.58 -0.48
CA PRO A 92 -5.80 22.74 0.24
C PRO A 92 -5.32 23.37 1.56
N LEU A 93 -5.10 24.69 1.59
CA LEU A 93 -4.66 25.40 2.80
C LEU A 93 -5.74 25.42 3.87
N GLU A 94 -6.98 25.71 3.52
CA GLU A 94 -8.12 25.63 4.45
C GLU A 94 -8.26 24.22 5.01
N GLN A 95 -8.13 23.20 4.15
CA GLN A 95 -8.13 21.81 4.58
C GLN A 95 -6.99 21.53 5.55
N TYR A 96 -5.76 21.94 5.23
CA TYR A 96 -4.57 21.79 6.08
C TYR A 96 -4.76 22.48 7.45
N MET A 97 -5.25 23.72 7.46
CA MET A 97 -5.49 24.48 8.68
C MET A 97 -6.65 23.94 9.52
N SER A 98 -7.61 23.26 8.88
CA SER A 98 -8.75 22.65 9.58
C SER A 98 -8.38 21.37 10.34
N GLN A 99 -7.19 20.80 10.12
CA GLN A 99 -6.79 19.54 10.74
C GLN A 99 -6.52 19.72 12.23
N GLN A 100 -7.08 18.81 13.01
CA GLN A 100 -6.94 18.78 14.47
C GLN A 100 -6.52 17.37 14.87
N PRO A 101 -5.20 17.08 14.85
CA PRO A 101 -4.67 15.83 15.38
C PRO A 101 -5.00 15.77 16.87
N MET A 102 -5.50 14.62 17.31
CA MET A 102 -5.84 14.36 18.70
C MET A 102 -4.90 13.35 19.31
N GLY A 103 -4.52 12.31 18.57
CA GLY A 103 -3.62 11.29 19.09
C GLY A 103 -3.28 10.24 18.06
N MET A 104 -2.71 9.15 18.55
CA MET A 104 -2.22 8.04 17.75
C MET A 104 -2.93 6.75 18.15
N GLN A 105 -3.31 5.95 17.16
CA GLN A 105 -3.78 4.59 17.35
C GLN A 105 -2.78 3.62 16.75
N VAL A 106 -2.40 2.59 17.50
CA VAL A 106 -1.54 1.50 17.05
C VAL A 106 -2.26 0.18 17.20
N VAL A 107 -2.33 -0.59 16.12
CA VAL A 107 -2.91 -1.93 16.09
C VAL A 107 -1.78 -2.92 15.85
N ASN A 108 -1.52 -3.76 16.85
CA ASN A 108 -0.51 -4.82 16.80
C ASN A 108 -1.20 -6.18 16.80
N GLN A 109 -0.90 -7.02 15.81
CA GLN A 109 -1.32 -8.42 15.78
C GLN A 109 -0.20 -9.31 16.32
N LEU A 110 -0.41 -9.89 17.50
CA LEU A 110 0.56 -10.73 18.19
C LEU A 110 0.31 -12.21 17.91
N GLU A 111 1.35 -12.92 17.52
CA GLU A 111 1.31 -14.36 17.24
C GLU A 111 2.50 -15.09 17.86
N PRO A 112 2.35 -16.38 18.25
CA PRO A 112 3.46 -17.20 18.67
C PRO A 112 4.52 -17.32 17.57
N VAL A 113 5.79 -17.18 17.91
CA VAL A 113 6.89 -17.41 16.96
C VAL A 113 6.84 -18.86 16.45
N SER A 114 6.82 -19.01 15.11
CA SER A 114 6.71 -20.29 14.39
C SER A 114 7.58 -21.41 14.99
N GLY A 115 7.01 -22.62 15.08
CA GLY A 115 7.69 -23.83 15.57
C GLY A 115 7.11 -24.42 16.85
N LYS A 116 6.18 -23.74 17.52
CA LYS A 116 5.45 -24.27 18.69
C LYS A 116 3.96 -24.11 18.48
N THR A 117 3.26 -25.18 18.09
CA THR A 117 1.79 -25.30 18.06
C THR A 117 1.16 -25.30 19.46
N LYS A 118 1.87 -24.78 20.47
CA LYS A 118 1.40 -24.76 21.84
C LYS A 118 0.28 -23.73 21.94
N LYS A 119 -0.90 -24.16 22.38
CA LYS A 119 -1.97 -23.23 22.76
C LYS A 119 -1.39 -22.23 23.78
N LEU A 120 -1.66 -20.95 23.59
CA LEU A 120 -1.16 -19.89 24.46
C LEU A 120 -1.72 -19.97 25.89
N GLY A 121 -2.73 -20.82 26.12
CA GLY A 121 -3.36 -20.97 27.44
C GLY A 121 -4.06 -19.68 27.89
N LEU A 122 -4.59 -18.92 26.93
CA LEU A 122 -5.21 -17.63 27.19
C LEU A 122 -6.56 -17.82 27.87
N SER A 123 -6.87 -16.89 28.76
CA SER A 123 -8.18 -16.69 29.34
C SER A 123 -8.47 -15.19 29.40
N PRO A 124 -9.75 -14.80 29.56
CA PRO A 124 -10.09 -13.39 29.77
C PRO A 124 -9.38 -12.76 30.97
N GLU A 125 -9.24 -13.52 32.06
CA GLU A 125 -8.54 -13.09 33.28
C GLU A 125 -7.05 -12.91 33.02
N PHE A 126 -6.43 -13.80 32.23
CA PHE A 126 -5.04 -13.64 31.84
C PHE A 126 -4.82 -12.33 31.08
N LEU A 127 -5.61 -12.05 30.04
CA LEU A 127 -5.44 -10.81 29.25
C LEU A 127 -5.69 -9.54 30.08
N LYS A 128 -6.68 -9.57 30.97
CA LYS A 128 -6.95 -8.47 31.90
C LYS A 128 -5.78 -8.23 32.83
N THR A 129 -5.24 -9.28 33.46
CA THR A 129 -4.08 -9.18 34.35
C THR A 129 -2.85 -8.73 33.57
N ALA A 130 -2.60 -9.28 32.39
CA ALA A 130 -1.48 -8.91 31.54
C ALA A 130 -1.50 -7.42 31.17
N LEU A 131 -2.65 -6.87 30.77
CA LEU A 131 -2.80 -5.43 30.54
C LEU A 131 -2.59 -4.60 31.80
N LYS A 132 -3.18 -5.03 32.93
CA LYS A 132 -3.06 -4.33 34.21
C LYS A 132 -1.61 -4.25 34.69
N ASP A 133 -0.88 -5.35 34.60
CA ASP A 133 0.52 -5.43 35.00
C ASP A 133 1.39 -4.59 34.05
N THR A 134 1.11 -4.65 32.74
CA THR A 134 1.75 -3.78 31.74
C THR A 134 1.58 -2.31 32.10
N PHE A 135 0.36 -1.88 32.43
CA PHE A 135 0.05 -0.48 32.72
C PHE A 135 0.59 0.01 34.06
N SER A 136 0.78 -0.89 35.01
CA SER A 136 1.31 -0.56 36.33
C SER A 136 2.83 -0.35 36.33
N ASP A 137 3.50 -0.75 35.25
CA ASP A 137 4.96 -0.73 35.15
C ASP A 137 5.47 0.30 34.11
N ILE A 138 4.64 1.10 33.43
CA ILE A 138 5.14 2.01 32.36
C ILE A 138 5.96 3.18 32.93
N ASP A 139 7.14 3.40 32.35
CA ASP A 139 8.12 4.43 32.77
C ASP A 139 8.34 5.54 31.71
N SER A 140 7.98 5.32 30.44
CA SER A 140 8.28 6.28 29.35
C SER A 140 7.35 7.51 29.28
N ILE A 141 6.40 7.63 30.20
CA ILE A 141 5.40 8.72 30.23
C ILE A 141 5.49 9.50 31.53
N SER A 142 4.81 10.64 31.60
CA SER A 142 4.82 11.45 32.83
C SER A 142 4.16 10.70 34.00
N TYR A 143 4.53 11.07 35.23
CA TYR A 143 3.96 10.47 36.44
C TYR A 143 2.43 10.51 36.47
N HIS A 144 1.83 11.62 36.01
CA HIS A 144 0.38 11.77 35.98
C HIS A 144 -0.27 10.77 35.00
N GLU A 145 0.31 10.60 33.81
CA GLU A 145 -0.20 9.69 32.79
C GLU A 145 -0.02 8.22 33.20
N ALA A 146 1.13 7.87 33.76
CA ALA A 146 1.40 6.55 34.31
C ALA A 146 0.39 6.18 35.41
N ARG A 147 0.14 7.12 36.34
CA ARG A 147 -0.85 6.92 37.41
C ARG A 147 -2.26 6.72 36.86
N ASP A 148 -2.68 7.55 35.91
CA ASP A 148 -4.02 7.50 35.35
C ASP A 148 -4.24 6.19 34.57
N MET A 149 -3.22 5.71 33.85
CA MET A 149 -3.25 4.44 33.13
C MET A 149 -3.18 3.23 34.07
N ALA A 150 -2.41 3.28 35.15
CA ALA A 150 -2.40 2.25 36.20
C ALA A 150 -3.77 2.12 36.91
N GLN A 151 -4.58 3.18 36.88
CA GLN A 151 -5.94 3.23 37.40
C GLN A 151 -7.03 3.02 36.33
N ALA A 152 -6.64 2.52 35.15
CA ALA A 152 -7.59 2.29 34.05
C ALA A 152 -8.78 1.42 34.49
N GLU A 153 -9.96 1.72 33.94
CA GLU A 153 -11.15 0.89 34.09
C GLU A 153 -11.08 -0.28 33.09
N PHE A 154 -11.28 -1.50 33.59
CA PHE A 154 -11.18 -2.73 32.78
C PHE A 154 -12.54 -3.41 32.61
N HIS A 155 -12.99 -3.50 31.36
CA HIS A 155 -14.19 -4.24 30.96
C HIS A 155 -13.80 -5.52 30.22
N VAL A 156 -14.46 -6.62 30.54
CA VAL A 156 -14.22 -7.92 29.90
C VAL A 156 -15.50 -8.37 29.21
N GLY A 157 -15.44 -8.52 27.90
CA GLY A 157 -16.48 -9.17 27.10
C GLY A 157 -16.07 -10.63 26.86
N SER A 158 -16.87 -11.57 27.35
CA SER A 158 -16.71 -13.01 27.11
C SER A 158 -18.07 -13.65 26.81
N GLY A 159 -18.06 -14.89 26.32
CA GLY A 159 -19.29 -15.65 26.02
C GLY A 159 -19.59 -15.87 24.53
N MET A 160 -18.68 -15.49 23.64
CA MET A 160 -18.74 -15.82 22.21
C MET A 160 -17.59 -16.74 21.81
N GLY A 161 -17.84 -18.05 21.84
CA GLY A 161 -16.81 -19.06 21.57
C GLY A 161 -15.71 -19.07 22.63
N ASP A 162 -14.49 -19.45 22.21
CA ASP A 162 -13.32 -19.50 23.09
C ASP A 162 -12.64 -18.11 23.23
N GLY A 163 -13.01 -17.12 22.41
CA GLY A 163 -12.37 -15.80 22.38
C GLY A 163 -12.89 -14.84 23.46
N CYS A 164 -12.20 -13.70 23.59
CA CYS A 164 -12.65 -12.61 24.45
C CYS A 164 -12.10 -11.26 24.01
N VAL A 165 -12.70 -10.21 24.57
CA VAL A 165 -12.23 -8.82 24.44
C VAL A 165 -12.02 -8.23 25.82
N VAL A 166 -10.89 -7.57 26.03
CA VAL A 166 -10.60 -6.78 27.22
C VAL A 166 -10.39 -5.33 26.79
N ILE A 167 -11.14 -4.42 27.39
CA ILE A 167 -11.08 -2.99 27.12
C ILE A 167 -10.56 -2.31 28.39
N ALA A 168 -9.48 -1.55 28.25
CA ALA A 168 -8.94 -0.69 29.29
C ALA A 168 -9.14 0.78 28.89
N LEU A 169 -9.74 1.59 29.77
CA LEU A 169 -10.05 3.00 29.53
C LEU A 169 -9.40 3.88 30.61
N TRP A 170 -8.75 4.97 30.20
CA TRP A 170 -8.20 5.98 31.09
C TRP A 170 -8.33 7.39 30.46
N PRO A 171 -8.17 8.48 31.22
CA PRO A 171 -8.30 9.84 30.67
C PRO A 171 -7.39 10.14 29.46
N GLY A 172 -6.25 9.46 29.35
CA GLY A 172 -5.26 9.64 28.29
C GLY A 172 -5.46 8.79 27.03
N GLY A 173 -6.42 7.86 27.02
CA GLY A 173 -6.56 6.91 25.92
C GLY A 173 -7.37 5.65 26.24
N SER A 174 -7.20 4.65 25.38
CA SER A 174 -7.84 3.34 25.53
C SER A 174 -6.96 2.24 24.95
N CYS A 175 -7.10 1.03 25.47
CA CYS A 175 -6.43 -0.14 24.91
C CYS A 175 -7.42 -1.30 24.85
N VAL A 176 -7.49 -1.95 23.70
CA VAL A 176 -8.35 -3.12 23.46
C VAL A 176 -7.45 -4.30 23.15
N ALA A 177 -7.47 -5.32 24.00
CA ALA A 177 -6.89 -6.63 23.71
C ALA A 177 -8.00 -7.59 23.26
N LEU A 178 -7.90 -8.10 22.04
CA LEU A 178 -8.84 -9.04 21.45
C LEU A 178 -8.13 -10.37 21.23
N TRP A 179 -8.71 -11.47 21.72
CA TRP A 179 -8.23 -12.82 21.44
C TRP A 179 -9.28 -13.61 20.67
N ASP A 180 -8.85 -14.22 19.57
CA ASP A 180 -9.68 -14.97 18.63
C ASP A 180 -10.15 -16.35 19.14
N GLY A 181 -9.75 -16.75 20.35
CA GLY A 181 -10.00 -18.09 20.90
C GLY A 181 -8.96 -19.14 20.46
N LYS A 182 -7.96 -18.76 19.66
CA LYS A 182 -6.93 -19.68 19.16
C LYS A 182 -5.53 -19.18 19.50
N ARG A 183 -4.89 -18.44 18.60
CA ARG A 183 -3.45 -18.18 18.65
C ARG A 183 -3.10 -16.72 18.54
N HIS A 184 -4.02 -15.87 18.11
CA HIS A 184 -3.70 -14.50 17.79
C HIS A 184 -4.34 -13.56 18.81
N VAL A 185 -3.60 -12.54 19.21
CA VAL A 185 -4.09 -11.46 20.06
C VAL A 185 -3.88 -10.14 19.34
N ASP A 186 -4.94 -9.39 19.08
CA ASP A 186 -4.81 -8.00 18.63
C ASP A 186 -4.74 -7.07 19.82
N LEU A 187 -3.76 -6.19 19.82
CA LEU A 187 -3.62 -5.09 20.78
C LEU A 187 -3.84 -3.78 20.04
N ASN A 188 -4.98 -3.15 20.28
CA ASN A 188 -5.35 -1.86 19.71
C ASN A 188 -5.22 -0.77 20.78
N LEU A 189 -4.12 -0.03 20.73
CA LEU A 189 -3.77 1.03 21.67
C LEU A 189 -4.07 2.39 21.03
N PHE A 190 -4.94 3.19 21.66
CA PHE A 190 -5.12 4.60 21.35
C PHE A 190 -4.61 5.45 22.50
N SER A 191 -3.84 6.50 22.19
CA SER A 191 -3.34 7.46 23.17
C SER A 191 -3.30 8.87 22.57
N TYR A 192 -3.57 9.87 23.41
CA TYR A 192 -3.31 11.27 23.05
C TYR A 192 -1.80 11.58 22.99
N LEU A 193 -0.96 10.71 23.54
CA LEU A 193 0.49 10.78 23.42
C LEU A 193 0.96 10.17 22.09
N GLU A 194 1.50 11.02 21.22
CA GLU A 194 2.22 10.57 20.02
C GLU A 194 3.67 10.19 20.34
N SER A 195 3.85 9.07 21.03
CA SER A 195 5.17 8.58 21.44
C SER A 195 5.38 7.12 21.01
N GLU A 196 6.28 6.90 20.05
CA GLU A 196 6.67 5.55 19.62
C GLU A 196 7.36 4.77 20.75
N THR A 197 8.13 5.46 21.59
CA THR A 197 8.78 4.86 22.77
C THR A 197 7.75 4.29 23.73
N PHE A 198 6.67 5.04 24.00
CA PHE A 198 5.57 4.59 24.84
C PHE A 198 4.85 3.38 24.25
N VAL A 199 4.48 3.44 22.96
CA VAL A 199 3.82 2.32 22.29
C VAL A 199 4.68 1.06 22.36
N LYS A 200 5.98 1.20 22.07
CA LYS A 200 6.91 0.08 22.09
C LYS A 200 7.06 -0.50 23.50
N GLU A 201 7.11 0.34 24.53
CA GLU A 201 7.19 -0.12 25.91
C GLU A 201 5.94 -0.91 26.30
N VAL A 202 4.73 -0.42 25.96
CA VAL A 202 3.47 -1.14 26.20
C VAL A 202 3.48 -2.48 25.48
N GLU A 203 3.88 -2.51 24.20
CA GLU A 203 3.98 -3.73 23.41
C GLU A 203 4.96 -4.73 24.03
N ASP A 204 6.18 -4.31 24.36
CA ASP A 204 7.23 -5.17 24.91
C ASP A 204 6.84 -5.72 26.29
N LYS A 205 6.29 -4.88 27.17
CA LYS A 205 5.82 -5.29 28.51
C LYS A 205 4.60 -6.21 28.44
N PHE A 206 3.69 -5.99 27.49
CA PHE A 206 2.56 -6.89 27.27
C PHE A 206 3.01 -8.24 26.72
N LYS A 207 3.92 -8.28 25.73
CA LYS A 207 4.51 -9.53 25.21
C LYS A 207 5.23 -10.32 26.30
N ALA A 208 5.89 -9.64 27.25
CA ALA A 208 6.59 -10.28 28.36
C ALA A 208 5.66 -11.06 29.31
N GLN A 209 4.34 -10.79 29.30
CA GLN A 209 3.36 -11.51 30.11
C GLN A 209 3.09 -12.92 29.60
N PHE A 210 3.41 -13.21 28.34
CA PHE A 210 3.13 -14.49 27.72
C PHE A 210 4.20 -15.52 28.08
N SER A 211 3.76 -16.70 28.52
CA SER A 211 4.67 -17.84 28.80
C SER A 211 5.38 -18.40 27.56
N VAL A 212 4.85 -18.10 26.38
CA VAL A 212 5.42 -18.44 25.08
C VAL A 212 5.84 -17.15 24.40
N LYS A 213 6.99 -17.17 23.73
CA LYS A 213 7.45 -16.04 22.93
C LYS A 213 6.42 -15.72 21.83
N VAL A 214 5.78 -14.56 21.96
CA VAL A 214 4.94 -13.94 20.95
C VAL A 214 5.72 -12.84 20.23
N ASP A 215 5.40 -12.61 18.97
CA ASP A 215 5.96 -11.54 18.16
C ASP A 215 4.87 -10.81 17.39
N THR A 216 5.19 -9.61 16.92
CA THR A 216 4.26 -8.77 16.17
C THR A 216 4.32 -9.17 14.70
N SER A 217 3.28 -9.86 14.26
CA SER A 217 3.11 -10.28 12.86
C SER A 217 2.70 -9.13 11.96
N LEU A 218 1.89 -8.20 12.49
CA LEU A 218 1.41 -7.01 11.81
C LEU A 218 1.38 -5.84 12.78
N ARG A 219 1.80 -4.67 12.32
CA ARG A 219 1.72 -3.41 13.04
C ARG A 219 1.20 -2.32 12.11
N ASP A 220 0.13 -1.67 12.52
CA ASP A 220 -0.44 -0.52 11.84
C ASP A 220 -0.47 0.68 12.80
N ILE A 221 -0.08 1.85 12.31
CA ILE A 221 -0.01 3.10 13.08
C ILE A 221 -0.84 4.12 12.32
N GLN A 222 -1.85 4.67 12.99
CA GLN A 222 -2.82 5.55 12.37
C GLN A 222 -2.98 6.82 13.21
N PRO A 223 -2.96 8.02 12.59
CA PRO A 223 -3.32 9.23 13.30
C PRO A 223 -4.83 9.26 13.58
N ARG A 224 -5.22 9.96 14.63
CA ARG A 224 -6.61 10.18 15.04
C ARG A 224 -6.84 11.65 15.29
N GLY A 225 -8.02 12.14 14.89
CA GLY A 225 -8.35 13.55 14.94
C GLY A 225 -9.55 13.86 14.06
N TYR A 226 -9.75 15.14 13.78
CA TYR A 226 -10.84 15.63 12.94
C TYR A 226 -10.36 16.66 11.92
N GLY A 227 -11.20 16.92 10.91
CA GLY A 227 -10.90 17.84 9.82
C GLY A 227 -10.49 17.15 8.51
N ARG A 228 -11.39 16.36 7.91
CA ARG A 228 -11.28 15.64 6.62
C ARG A 228 -10.06 14.70 6.48
N VAL A 229 -8.85 15.25 6.49
CA VAL A 229 -7.58 14.54 6.48
C VAL A 229 -6.94 14.67 7.86
N VAL A 230 -6.50 13.55 8.41
CA VAL A 230 -5.89 13.51 9.75
C VAL A 230 -4.43 13.12 9.58
N ASN A 231 -3.53 13.97 10.08
CA ASN A 231 -2.09 13.68 10.18
C ASN A 231 -1.69 13.54 11.66
N PHE A 232 -0.44 13.16 11.92
CA PHE A 232 0.11 13.21 13.27
C PHE A 232 0.35 14.67 13.70
N LEU A 233 0.32 14.93 15.00
CA LEU A 233 0.66 16.22 15.59
C LEU A 233 2.08 16.65 15.18
N ALA A 234 3.02 15.71 15.11
CA ALA A 234 4.37 15.97 14.65
C ALA A 234 4.44 16.49 13.20
N ASP A 235 3.53 16.07 12.33
CA ASP A 235 3.53 16.45 10.90
C ASP A 235 3.00 17.87 10.67
N ILE A 236 2.08 18.33 11.53
CA ILE A 236 1.44 19.65 11.40
C ILE A 236 2.20 20.72 12.20
N GLY A 237 2.98 20.31 13.20
CA GLY A 237 3.86 21.18 13.98
C GLY A 237 3.14 22.39 14.57
N SER A 238 3.78 23.57 14.49
CA SER A 238 3.25 24.85 15.02
C SER A 238 2.19 25.52 14.12
N ARG A 239 1.67 24.83 13.09
CA ARG A 239 0.78 25.40 12.05
C ARG A 239 1.40 26.59 11.32
N SER A 240 2.68 26.49 10.99
CA SER A 240 3.28 27.42 10.03
C SER A 240 2.63 27.26 8.66
N LEU A 241 2.62 28.35 7.89
CA LEU A 241 2.17 28.32 6.52
C LEU A 241 3.07 27.35 5.73
N PRO A 242 2.52 26.30 5.11
CA PRO A 242 3.34 25.33 4.40
C PRO A 242 3.96 25.98 3.15
N HIS A 243 5.13 25.49 2.75
CA HIS A 243 5.91 26.08 1.65
C HIS A 243 5.18 26.11 0.29
N TRP A 244 4.18 25.23 0.10
CA TRP A 244 3.35 25.17 -1.09
C TRP A 244 2.20 26.19 -1.08
N ALA A 245 1.84 26.76 0.07
CA ALA A 245 0.76 27.73 0.20
C ALA A 245 1.23 29.18 0.02
N LYS A 246 2.00 29.43 -1.05
CA LYS A 246 2.44 30.79 -1.39
C LYS A 246 1.36 31.46 -2.24
N PHE A 247 0.91 32.62 -1.80
CA PHE A 247 0.05 33.48 -2.59
C PHE A 247 0.93 34.41 -3.43
N LYS A 248 0.60 34.58 -4.71
CA LYS A 248 1.16 35.69 -5.49
C LYS A 248 0.63 36.97 -4.86
N ASP A 249 1.51 37.90 -4.49
CA ASP A 249 1.09 39.21 -4.01
C ASP A 249 0.19 39.86 -5.08
N GLU A 250 -1.03 40.24 -4.71
CA GLU A 250 -2.02 40.83 -5.63
C GLU A 250 -1.68 42.29 -6.02
N SER A 251 -0.39 42.68 -6.00
CA SER A 251 0.08 44.05 -6.18
C SER A 251 0.78 44.34 -7.51
N GLU A 252 0.59 43.51 -8.54
CA GLU A 252 1.03 43.80 -9.92
C GLU A 252 -0.15 44.00 -10.89
#